data_AF-A0ABC8WPR0-F1
#
_entry.id   AF-A0ABC8WPR0-F1
#
_cell.length_a   1.000
_cell.length_b   1.000
_cell.length_c   1.000
_cell.angle_alpha   90.00
_cell.angle_beta   90.00
_cell.angle_gamma   90.00
#
_symmetry.space_group_name_H-M   'P 1'
#
loop_
_entity.id
_entity.type
_entity.pdbx_description
1 polymer ?
#
loop_
_entity_poly.entity_id
_entity_poly.type
_entity_poly.pdbx_seq_one_letter_code
_entity_poly.pdbx_strand_id
1 'polypeptide(L)'
;MPLPSWNPLAPVLQTVAAFSRQLLIAPEAGPEDHRLRPLLSVSLSLPAAPPPPPEVLKEKDANAAPLTKEEVGRATWMLLHTIAAQFPDEPTRQQKRDAKELMHIISRLYPCKECAEHFKEVLKANPVQAGSQAEFSEWLCYVHNVVNRSVESVSIESYEK
;
A
#
# COMPACT_ATOMS: atom_id res chain seq x y z
N MET A 1 3.38 -32.73 17.69
CA MET A 1 4.19 -31.98 16.69
C MET A 1 3.47 -30.67 16.43
N PRO A 2 4.02 -29.50 16.80
CA PRO A 2 3.39 -28.23 16.44
C PRO A 2 3.75 -27.88 14.98
N LEU A 3 2.77 -27.38 14.23
CA LEU A 3 2.93 -26.92 12.86
C LEU A 3 3.75 -25.60 12.84
N PRO A 4 4.60 -25.39 11.83
CA PRO A 4 5.36 -24.15 11.71
C PRO A 4 4.43 -22.96 11.44
N SER A 5 4.66 -21.85 12.15
CA SER A 5 3.95 -20.59 11.95
C SER A 5 4.28 -20.02 10.57
N TRP A 6 3.26 -19.91 9.71
CA TRP A 6 3.38 -19.31 8.40
C TRP A 6 3.46 -17.78 8.56
N ASN A 7 4.54 -17.16 8.06
CA ASN A 7 4.73 -15.71 8.07
C ASN A 7 4.42 -15.15 6.67
N PRO A 8 3.31 -14.41 6.49
CA PRO A 8 2.90 -13.88 5.19
C PRO A 8 3.84 -12.77 4.65
N LEU A 9 4.78 -12.28 5.45
CA LEU A 9 5.73 -11.22 5.07
C LEU A 9 7.09 -11.76 4.60
N ALA A 10 7.33 -13.07 4.69
CA ALA A 10 8.59 -13.68 4.25
C ALA A 10 9.00 -13.36 2.80
N PRO A 11 8.09 -13.28 1.81
CA PRO A 11 8.45 -12.94 0.43
C PRO A 11 8.91 -11.48 0.26
N VAL A 12 8.37 -10.58 1.08
CA VAL A 12 8.70 -9.15 1.02
C VAL A 12 10.13 -8.91 1.51
N LEU A 13 10.52 -9.54 2.62
CA LEU A 13 11.86 -9.40 3.21
C LEU A 13 12.99 -9.93 2.31
N GLN A 14 12.74 -11.00 1.54
CA GLN A 14 13.73 -11.53 0.60
C GLN A 14 14.00 -10.57 -0.58
N THR A 15 12.99 -9.82 -1.01
CA THR A 15 13.10 -8.89 -2.13
C THR A 15 13.97 -7.68 -1.77
N VAL A 16 13.88 -7.16 -0.54
CA VAL A 16 14.72 -6.04 -0.07
C VAL A 16 16.18 -6.45 0.09
N ALA A 17 16.43 -7.70 0.51
CA ALA A 17 17.77 -8.24 0.70
C ALA A 17 18.52 -8.51 -0.63
N ALA A 18 17.79 -8.87 -1.70
CA ALA A 18 18.38 -9.14 -3.01
C ALA A 18 18.88 -7.85 -3.71
N PHE A 19 18.13 -6.75 -3.62
CA PHE A 19 18.51 -5.46 -4.22
C PHE A 19 19.72 -4.79 -3.52
N SER A 20 19.94 -5.07 -2.24
CA SER A 20 21.05 -4.49 -1.48
C SER A 20 22.41 -5.14 -1.79
N ARG A 21 22.42 -6.36 -2.37
CA ARG A 21 23.66 -7.09 -2.69
C ARG A 21 24.22 -6.80 -4.09
N GLN A 22 23.48 -6.10 -4.94
CA GLN A 22 23.87 -5.88 -6.34
C GLN A 22 24.63 -4.57 -6.61
N LEU A 23 24.86 -3.73 -5.58
CA LEU A 23 25.50 -2.42 -5.75
C LEU A 23 26.96 -2.32 -5.28
N LEU A 24 27.61 -3.44 -4.89
CA LEU A 24 29.01 -3.41 -4.42
C LEU A 24 29.90 -4.39 -5.21
N ILE A 25 30.31 -3.99 -6.41
CA ILE A 25 31.54 -4.49 -7.05
C ILE A 25 32.21 -3.27 -7.72
N ALA A 26 33.27 -2.76 -7.10
CA ALA A 26 34.23 -1.84 -7.73
C ALA A 26 35.58 -2.58 -7.88
N PRO A 27 36.31 -2.41 -9.00
CA PRO A 27 37.63 -3.03 -9.19
C PRO A 27 38.78 -2.20 -8.57
N GLU A 28 39.88 -2.89 -8.31
CA GLU A 28 41.04 -2.50 -7.49
C GLU A 28 42.14 -1.66 -8.19
N ALA A 29 42.90 -0.93 -7.35
CA ALA A 29 44.32 -0.53 -7.41
C ALA A 29 44.85 0.70 -8.20
N GLY A 30 45.51 1.62 -7.46
CA GLY A 30 46.53 2.60 -7.93
C GLY A 30 46.81 3.75 -6.91
N PRO A 31 48.07 4.14 -6.56
CA PRO A 31 48.38 4.78 -5.25
C PRO A 31 48.97 6.23 -5.28
N GLU A 32 49.10 6.80 -4.06
CA GLU A 32 49.88 7.97 -3.58
C GLU A 32 49.42 9.41 -3.93
N ASP A 33 49.01 10.21 -2.92
CA ASP A 33 49.71 11.46 -2.55
C ASP A 33 49.26 11.98 -1.16
N HIS A 34 50.25 12.47 -0.41
CA HIS A 34 50.20 13.07 0.90
C HIS A 34 49.33 14.32 0.99
N ARG A 35 48.52 14.43 2.06
CA ARG A 35 48.64 15.48 3.09
C ARG A 35 47.40 15.56 3.98
N LEU A 36 47.65 15.93 5.25
CA LEU A 36 46.74 16.43 6.29
C LEU A 36 46.05 15.40 7.19
N ARG A 37 46.74 15.11 8.31
CA ARG A 37 46.12 15.04 9.66
C ARG A 37 46.16 16.47 10.27
N PRO A 38 45.49 16.79 11.41
CA PRO A 38 44.66 15.99 12.34
C PRO A 38 43.30 16.69 12.63
N LEU A 39 42.32 16.13 13.35
CA LEU A 39 42.23 16.06 14.81
C LEU A 39 40.97 15.28 15.23
N LEU A 40 41.17 14.32 16.13
CA LEU A 40 40.26 13.87 17.20
C LEU A 40 38.74 13.94 16.94
N SER A 41 38.18 12.84 16.45
CA SER A 41 36.77 12.50 16.71
C SER A 41 36.72 11.46 17.81
N VAL A 42 36.43 11.90 19.04
CA VAL A 42 36.04 11.03 20.14
C VAL A 42 34.64 10.51 19.81
N SER A 43 34.54 9.28 19.33
CA SER A 43 33.24 8.62 19.17
C SER A 43 32.68 8.26 20.55
N LEU A 44 31.78 9.10 21.07
CA LEU A 44 30.92 8.74 22.19
C LEU A 44 29.91 7.70 21.68
N SER A 45 30.19 6.43 21.94
CA SER A 45 29.18 5.37 21.82
C SER A 45 28.13 5.60 22.92
N LEU A 46 26.99 6.19 22.57
CA LEU A 46 25.83 6.21 23.47
C LEU A 46 25.36 4.76 23.68
N PRO A 47 25.07 4.33 24.92
CA PRO A 47 24.47 3.03 25.15
C PRO A 47 23.04 3.01 24.57
N ALA A 48 22.74 1.97 23.79
CA ALA A 48 21.39 1.73 23.29
C ALA A 48 20.42 1.57 24.46
N ALA A 49 19.34 2.36 24.46
CA ALA A 49 18.25 2.21 25.41
C ALA A 49 17.63 0.80 25.28
N PRO A 50 17.19 0.16 26.38
CA PRO A 50 16.53 -1.14 26.30
C PRO A 50 15.25 -1.04 25.47
N PRO A 51 14.89 -2.10 24.73
CA PRO A 51 13.64 -2.12 23.99
C PRO A 51 12.46 -1.91 24.95
N PRO A 52 11.42 -1.15 24.55
CA PRO A 52 10.23 -1.04 25.38
C PRO A 52 9.63 -2.44 25.60
N PRO A 53 9.03 -2.70 26.78
CA PRO A 53 8.34 -3.95 27.04
C PRO A 53 7.27 -4.19 25.97
N PRO A 54 6.95 -5.46 25.66
CA PRO A 54 5.92 -5.77 24.67
C PRO A 54 4.64 -5.05 25.08
N GLU A 55 4.24 -4.09 24.24
CA GLU A 55 2.99 -3.37 24.42
C GLU A 55 1.89 -4.42 24.31
N VAL A 56 1.32 -4.76 25.47
CA VAL A 56 0.18 -5.66 25.59
C VAL A 56 -0.89 -5.08 24.66
N LEU A 57 -1.13 -5.75 23.54
CA LEU A 57 -2.26 -5.48 22.68
C LEU A 57 -3.49 -5.63 23.57
N LYS A 58 -4.00 -4.50 24.06
CA LYS A 58 -5.28 -4.46 24.74
C LYS A 58 -6.30 -4.95 23.73
N GLU A 59 -6.76 -6.19 23.92
CA GLU A 59 -7.96 -6.69 23.25
C GLU A 59 -9.07 -5.70 23.58
N LYS A 60 -9.40 -4.87 22.59
CA LYS A 60 -10.45 -3.89 22.71
C LYS A 60 -11.77 -4.66 22.69
N ASP A 61 -12.47 -4.60 23.81
CA ASP A 61 -13.67 -5.35 24.12
C ASP A 61 -14.67 -5.42 22.96
N ALA A 62 -15.26 -6.60 22.79
CA ALA A 62 -16.25 -6.98 21.79
C ALA A 62 -17.59 -6.25 21.99
N ASN A 63 -17.60 -4.95 21.71
CA ASN A 63 -18.74 -4.19 21.21
C ASN A 63 -18.19 -3.26 20.13
N ALA A 64 -17.78 -3.84 19.00
CA ALA A 64 -17.27 -3.08 17.88
C ALA A 64 -18.42 -2.25 17.30
N ALA A 65 -18.42 -0.95 17.60
CA ALA A 65 -19.26 0.01 16.91
C ALA A 65 -19.08 -0.18 15.38
N PRO A 66 -20.15 0.00 14.58
CA PRO A 66 -20.03 -0.05 13.13
C PRO A 66 -18.90 0.87 12.66
N LEU A 67 -18.06 0.40 11.75
CA LEU A 67 -16.96 1.18 11.20
C LEU A 67 -17.50 2.46 10.54
N THR A 68 -16.75 3.56 10.70
CA THR A 68 -17.03 4.81 10.00
C THR A 68 -16.86 4.66 8.48
N LYS A 69 -17.51 5.54 7.72
CA LYS A 69 -17.38 5.59 6.25
C LYS A 69 -15.91 5.69 5.82
N GLU A 70 -15.12 6.47 6.54
CA GLU A 70 -13.71 6.71 6.25
C GLU A 70 -12.85 5.48 6.56
N GLU A 71 -13.15 4.75 7.64
CA GLU A 71 -12.47 3.49 7.97
C GLU A 71 -12.74 2.42 6.91
N VAL A 72 -14.00 2.25 6.52
CA VAL A 72 -14.38 1.31 5.44
C VAL A 72 -13.76 1.75 4.10
N GLY A 73 -13.72 3.05 3.83
CA GLY A 73 -13.06 3.67 2.67
C GLY A 73 -11.59 3.27 2.58
N ARG A 74 -10.82 3.56 3.62
CA ARG A 74 -9.38 3.23 3.68
C ARG A 74 -9.13 1.73 3.55
N ALA A 75 -9.89 0.90 4.28
CA ALA A 75 -9.73 -0.55 4.22
C ALA A 75 -10.03 -1.12 2.82
N THR A 76 -11.04 -0.58 2.15
CA THR A 76 -11.41 -1.01 0.79
C THR A 76 -10.34 -0.62 -0.22
N TRP A 77 -9.86 0.64 -0.19
CA TRP A 77 -8.79 1.06 -1.08
C TRP A 77 -7.51 0.27 -0.86
N MET A 78 -7.16 -0.03 0.40
CA MET A 78 -6.03 -0.92 0.71
C MET A 78 -6.20 -2.30 0.09
N LEU A 79 -7.38 -2.92 0.22
CA LEU A 79 -7.69 -4.21 -0.42
C LEU A 79 -7.54 -4.14 -1.93
N LEU A 80 -8.15 -3.13 -2.58
CA LEU A 80 -8.14 -2.99 -4.03
C LEU A 80 -6.72 -2.77 -4.58
N HIS A 81 -5.95 -1.88 -3.95
CA HIS A 81 -4.56 -1.61 -4.35
C HIS A 81 -3.67 -2.85 -4.16
N THR A 82 -3.93 -3.64 -3.11
CA THR A 82 -3.23 -4.92 -2.91
C THR A 82 -3.58 -5.91 -4.01
N ILE A 83 -4.85 -6.02 -4.41
CA ILE A 83 -5.26 -6.89 -5.53
C ILE A 83 -4.58 -6.43 -6.83
N ALA A 84 -4.56 -5.13 -7.12
CA ALA A 84 -3.95 -4.60 -8.33
C ALA A 84 -2.43 -4.81 -8.36
N ALA A 85 -1.75 -4.64 -7.22
CA ALA A 85 -0.32 -4.89 -7.09
C ALA A 85 0.06 -6.38 -7.27
N GLN A 86 -0.88 -7.30 -7.08
CA GLN A 86 -0.67 -8.75 -7.26
C GLN A 86 -1.33 -9.28 -8.54
N PHE A 87 -1.89 -8.40 -9.37
CA PHE A 87 -2.52 -8.79 -10.62
C PHE A 87 -1.45 -9.28 -11.62
N PRO A 88 -1.74 -10.25 -12.51
CA PRO A 88 -0.73 -10.75 -13.45
C PRO A 88 -0.40 -9.73 -14.55
N ASP A 89 0.85 -9.73 -15.01
CA ASP A 89 1.26 -8.98 -16.22
C ASP A 89 0.52 -9.48 -17.48
N GLU A 90 0.29 -10.80 -17.56
CA GLU A 90 -0.48 -11.44 -18.63
C GLU A 90 -1.72 -12.17 -18.06
N PRO A 91 -2.80 -11.45 -17.73
CA PRO A 91 -3.96 -12.03 -17.09
C PRO A 91 -4.81 -12.84 -18.08
N THR A 92 -5.32 -13.97 -17.61
CA THR A 92 -6.26 -14.82 -18.36
C THR A 92 -7.56 -14.08 -18.65
N ARG A 93 -8.32 -14.54 -19.65
CA ARG A 93 -9.65 -13.99 -19.95
C ARG A 93 -10.58 -13.99 -18.73
N GLN A 94 -10.46 -14.99 -17.85
CA GLN A 94 -11.26 -15.06 -16.63
C GLN A 94 -10.83 -13.99 -15.63
N GLN A 95 -9.53 -13.85 -15.34
CA GLN A 95 -9.02 -12.81 -14.43
C GLN A 95 -9.39 -11.39 -14.91
N LYS A 96 -9.33 -11.12 -16.22
CA LYS A 96 -9.80 -9.85 -16.79
C LYS A 96 -11.27 -9.60 -16.51
N ARG A 97 -12.11 -10.64 -16.61
CA ARG A 97 -13.55 -10.54 -16.30
C ARG A 97 -13.78 -10.35 -14.81
N ASP A 98 -13.08 -11.10 -13.96
CA ASP A 98 -13.24 -11.04 -12.51
C ASP A 98 -12.83 -9.68 -11.95
N ALA A 99 -11.74 -9.08 -12.45
CA ALA A 99 -11.34 -7.72 -12.05
C ALA A 99 -12.43 -6.69 -12.40
N LYS A 100 -13.01 -6.79 -13.59
CA LYS A 100 -14.12 -5.93 -14.01
C LYS A 100 -15.36 -6.16 -13.15
N GLU A 101 -15.75 -7.41 -12.94
CA GLU A 101 -16.94 -7.75 -12.16
C GLU A 101 -16.78 -7.35 -10.69
N LEU A 102 -15.59 -7.50 -10.10
CA LEU A 102 -15.30 -7.03 -8.74
C LEU A 102 -15.60 -5.54 -8.59
N MET A 103 -15.15 -4.69 -9.51
CA MET A 103 -15.44 -3.24 -9.46
C MET A 103 -16.94 -2.96 -9.58
N HIS A 104 -17.64 -3.67 -10.47
CA HIS A 104 -19.10 -3.52 -10.63
C HIS A 104 -19.86 -4.00 -9.39
N ILE A 105 -19.45 -5.11 -8.76
CA ILE A 105 -20.02 -5.60 -7.51
C ILE A 105 -19.82 -4.57 -6.39
N ILE A 106 -18.61 -4.03 -6.26
CA ILE A 106 -18.32 -2.97 -5.27
C ILE A 106 -19.27 -1.80 -5.48
N SER A 107 -19.47 -1.32 -6.71
CA SER A 107 -20.40 -0.20 -6.98
C SER A 107 -21.86 -0.45 -6.59
N ARG A 108 -22.27 -1.71 -6.36
CA ARG A 108 -23.65 -2.08 -5.99
C ARG A 108 -23.78 -2.46 -4.51
N LEU A 109 -22.74 -3.05 -3.92
CA LEU A 109 -22.79 -3.62 -2.58
C LEU A 109 -22.02 -2.81 -1.54
N TYR A 110 -21.34 -1.73 -1.93
CA TYR A 110 -20.58 -0.91 -1.01
C TYR A 110 -21.48 -0.36 0.13
N PRO A 111 -21.09 -0.49 1.42
CA PRO A 111 -21.95 -0.19 2.56
C PRO A 111 -22.01 1.32 2.87
N CYS A 112 -22.15 2.14 1.82
CA CYS A 112 -22.39 3.57 1.85
C CYS A 112 -23.17 3.92 0.57
N LYS A 113 -24.46 4.26 0.70
CA LYS A 113 -25.38 4.39 -0.45
C LYS A 113 -24.91 5.47 -1.42
N GLU A 114 -24.61 6.66 -0.92
CA GLU A 114 -24.15 7.78 -1.74
C GLU A 114 -22.76 7.53 -2.34
N CYS A 115 -21.89 6.81 -1.63
CA CYS A 115 -20.60 6.39 -2.17
C CYS A 115 -20.77 5.40 -3.32
N ALA A 116 -21.67 4.42 -3.18
CA ALA A 116 -21.95 3.41 -4.19
C ALA A 116 -22.49 4.03 -5.48
N GLU A 117 -23.49 4.91 -5.36
CA GLU A 117 -24.07 5.62 -6.53
C GLU A 117 -23.03 6.54 -7.19
N HIS A 118 -22.24 7.28 -6.42
CA HIS A 118 -21.14 8.08 -6.98
C HIS A 118 -20.12 7.20 -7.72
N PHE A 119 -19.69 6.10 -7.11
CA PHE A 119 -18.71 5.20 -7.72
C PHE A 119 -19.24 4.54 -9.00
N LYS A 120 -20.54 4.25 -9.06
CA LYS A 120 -21.21 3.76 -10.27
C LYS A 120 -21.10 4.75 -11.44
N GLU A 121 -21.28 6.04 -11.19
CA GLU A 121 -21.07 7.07 -12.22
C GLU A 121 -19.60 7.21 -12.61
N VAL A 122 -18.69 7.13 -11.64
CA VAL A 122 -17.24 7.11 -11.90
C VAL A 122 -16.85 5.92 -12.80
N LEU A 123 -17.41 4.73 -12.57
CA LEU A 123 -17.15 3.55 -13.40
C LEU A 123 -17.70 3.67 -14.82
N LYS A 124 -18.86 4.33 -15.01
CA LYS A 124 -19.40 4.61 -16.35
C LYS A 124 -18.48 5.52 -17.15
N ALA A 125 -17.95 6.57 -16.51
CA ALA A 125 -17.05 7.52 -17.15
C ALA A 125 -15.62 6.96 -17.34
N ASN A 126 -15.20 6.01 -16.51
CA ASN A 126 -13.84 5.48 -16.48
C ASN A 126 -13.87 3.94 -16.50
N PRO A 127 -14.12 3.32 -17.67
CA PRO A 127 -14.21 1.87 -17.79
C PRO A 127 -12.96 1.15 -17.25
N VAL A 128 -13.17 0.06 -16.52
CA VAL A 128 -12.10 -0.73 -15.88
C VAL A 128 -11.10 -1.26 -16.92
N GLN A 129 -9.85 -0.86 -16.75
CA GLN A 129 -8.72 -1.34 -17.52
C GLN A 129 -8.00 -2.44 -16.73
N ALA A 130 -7.82 -3.61 -17.32
CA ALA A 130 -7.28 -4.79 -16.63
C ALA A 130 -6.54 -5.72 -17.61
N GLY A 131 -5.89 -5.15 -18.62
CA GLY A 131 -5.15 -5.92 -19.62
C GLY A 131 -3.80 -6.44 -19.11
N SER A 132 -3.22 -5.78 -18.09
CA SER A 132 -2.02 -6.18 -17.34
C SER A 132 -2.05 -5.65 -15.90
N GLN A 133 -1.05 -6.05 -15.09
CA GLN A 133 -0.79 -5.51 -13.75
C GLN A 133 -0.67 -3.98 -13.76
N ALA A 134 0.23 -3.47 -14.60
CA ALA A 134 0.50 -2.04 -14.70
C ALA A 134 -0.75 -1.24 -15.09
N GLU A 135 -1.49 -1.73 -16.09
CA GLU A 135 -2.70 -1.07 -16.57
C GLU A 135 -3.80 -1.03 -15.49
N PHE A 136 -3.98 -2.13 -14.74
CA PHE A 136 -4.98 -2.18 -13.68
C PHE A 136 -4.60 -1.30 -12.48
N SER A 137 -3.33 -1.32 -12.07
CA SER A 137 -2.81 -0.45 -11.01
C SER A 137 -2.93 1.03 -11.37
N GLU A 138 -2.56 1.42 -12.59
CA GLU A 138 -2.66 2.80 -13.05
C GLU A 138 -4.12 3.27 -13.07
N TRP A 139 -5.01 2.45 -13.65
CA TRP A 139 -6.45 2.75 -13.66
C TRP A 139 -7.02 2.91 -12.25
N LEU A 140 -6.65 2.02 -11.32
CA LEU A 140 -7.15 2.07 -9.95
C LEU A 140 -6.65 3.31 -9.20
N CYS A 141 -5.38 3.68 -9.37
CA CYS A 141 -4.82 4.92 -8.85
C CYS A 141 -5.55 6.15 -9.40
N TYR A 142 -5.77 6.18 -10.71
CA TYR A 142 -6.47 7.28 -11.37
C TYR A 142 -7.90 7.43 -10.82
N VAL A 143 -8.66 6.34 -10.72
CA VAL A 143 -10.03 6.35 -10.20
C VAL A 143 -10.08 6.72 -8.72
N HIS A 144 -9.13 6.26 -7.90
CA HIS A 144 -9.01 6.69 -6.51
C HIS A 144 -8.82 8.22 -6.41
N ASN A 145 -8.00 8.80 -7.28
CA ASN A 145 -7.80 10.25 -7.33
C ASN A 145 -9.03 11.01 -7.82
N VAL A 146 -9.83 10.44 -8.72
CA VAL A 146 -11.14 11.02 -9.09
C VAL A 146 -12.05 11.10 -7.87
N VAL A 147 -12.13 10.04 -7.06
CA VAL A 147 -12.94 10.03 -5.84
C VAL A 147 -12.41 11.03 -4.81
N ASN A 148 -11.09 11.11 -4.60
CA ASN A 148 -10.49 12.04 -3.64
C ASN A 148 -10.85 13.49 -3.95
N ARG A 149 -10.79 13.90 -5.23
CA ARG A 149 -11.20 15.25 -5.65
C ARG A 149 -12.68 15.52 -5.37
N SER A 150 -13.56 14.54 -5.58
CA SER A 150 -14.99 14.68 -5.26
C SER A 150 -15.25 14.81 -3.76
N VAL A 151 -14.47 14.14 -2.91
CA VAL A 151 -14.62 14.24 -1.44
C VAL A 151 -14.11 15.58 -0.94
N GLU A 152 -12.99 16.08 -1.49
CA GLU A 152 -12.48 17.42 -1.20
C GLU A 152 -13.50 18.50 -1.57
N SER A 153 -14.13 18.39 -2.76
CA SER A 153 -15.15 19.36 -3.19
C SER A 153 -16.41 19.33 -2.33
N VAL A 154 -16.87 18.13 -1.90
CA VAL A 154 -18.03 18.00 -0.99
C VAL A 154 -17.73 18.59 0.39
N SER A 155 -16.50 18.44 0.86
CA SER A 155 -16.07 18.99 2.15
C SER A 155 -16.16 20.52 2.11
N ILE A 156 -15.63 21.17 1.07
CA ILE A 156 -15.70 22.63 0.92
C ILE A 156 -17.15 23.13 0.83
N GLU A 157 -18.01 22.49 0.02
CA GLU A 157 -19.41 22.92 -0.10
C GLU A 157 -20.20 22.73 1.21
N SER A 158 -19.83 21.76 2.05
CA SER A 158 -20.44 21.55 3.38
C SER A 158 -20.02 22.59 4.41
N TYR A 159 -18.89 23.27 4.22
CA TYR A 159 -18.46 24.39 5.08
C TYR A 159 -19.04 25.75 4.64
N GLU A 160 -19.57 25.87 3.43
CA GLU A 160 -20.12 27.11 2.87
C GLU A 160 -21.66 27.25 3.00
N LYS A 161 -22.35 26.30 3.65
CA LYS A 161 -23.79 26.36 3.97
C LYS A 161 -24.03 26.43 5.47
#